data_AF-A0A846NGP2-F1
#
_entry.id   AF-A0A846NGP2-F1
#
_cell.length_a   1.000
_cell.length_b   1.000
_cell.length_c   1.000
_cell.angle_alpha   90.00
_cell.angle_beta   90.00
_cell.angle_gamma   90.00
#
_symmetry.space_group_name_H-M   'P 1'
#
loop_
_entity.id
_entity.type
_entity.pdbx_description
1 polymer ?
#
loop_
_entity_poly.entity_id
_entity_poly.type
_entity_poly.pdbx_seq_one_letter_code
_entity_poly.pdbx_strand_id
1 'polypeptide(L)'
;SLRIYPHYMSYFNEFVGGPKNGYKYLVDSNLDWGQDLNRLGLYIKENNIKEIKVDYFGGGVPEVNIKDRSPDTRVIEWHSNYGETNGWIAVSATFLQMSKYFGPKEGMPTYSWLEDNYKPEA
;
A
#
# COMPACT_ATOMS: atom_id res chain seq x y z
N SER A 1 6.39 0.79 -40.14
CA SER A 1 6.99 0.47 -38.83
C SER A 1 6.27 1.21 -37.72
N LEU A 2 5.51 0.52 -36.87
CA LEU A 2 5.12 1.04 -35.55
C LEU A 2 5.18 -0.14 -34.56
N ARG A 3 6.06 -0.03 -33.57
CA ARG A 3 6.18 -0.97 -32.45
C ARG A 3 5.01 -0.71 -31.50
N ILE A 4 4.17 -1.73 -31.29
CA ILE A 4 3.14 -1.71 -30.25
C ILE A 4 3.74 -2.38 -29.02
N TYR A 5 4.00 -1.57 -28.01
CA TYR A 5 4.22 -1.97 -26.62
C TYR A 5 2.99 -1.53 -25.83
N PRO A 6 2.35 -2.41 -25.05
CA PRO A 6 1.61 -1.93 -23.89
C PRO A 6 1.94 -2.79 -22.67
N HIS A 7 2.70 -2.22 -21.74
CA HIS A 7 2.68 -2.65 -20.34
C HIS A 7 2.16 -1.48 -19.52
N TYR A 8 0.84 -1.39 -19.42
CA TYR A 8 0.11 -0.49 -18.52
C TYR A 8 -0.74 -1.36 -17.59
N MET A 9 -0.34 -1.47 -16.32
CA MET A 9 -1.09 -2.08 -15.20
C MET A 9 -0.39 -1.57 -13.93
N SER A 10 -0.93 -0.67 -13.13
CA SER A 10 -2.33 -0.59 -12.71
C SER A 10 -2.72 0.83 -12.30
N TYR A 11 -3.65 1.43 -13.03
CA TYR A 11 -4.48 2.53 -12.54
C TYR A 11 -5.76 1.88 -12.02
N PHE A 12 -5.83 1.56 -10.73
CA PHE A 12 -7.08 1.10 -10.13
C PHE A 12 -7.81 2.32 -9.57
N ASN A 13 -8.81 2.83 -10.31
CA ASN A 13 -10.00 3.44 -9.70
C ASN A 13 -11.20 3.76 -10.63
N GLU A 14 -11.19 3.50 -11.93
CA GLU A 14 -12.29 4.02 -12.79
C GLU A 14 -12.93 3.03 -13.78
N PHE A 15 -13.35 1.83 -13.36
CA PHE A 15 -14.26 1.05 -14.23
C PHE A 15 -15.42 0.31 -13.58
N VAL A 16 -15.83 0.69 -12.36
CA VAL A 16 -17.07 0.17 -11.73
C VAL A 16 -17.79 1.23 -10.88
N GLY A 17 -18.47 2.17 -11.52
CA GLY A 17 -19.66 2.82 -10.95
C GLY A 17 -19.49 3.76 -9.74
N GLY A 18 -18.28 4.22 -9.45
CA GLY A 18 -18.03 5.23 -8.41
C GLY A 18 -18.19 4.71 -6.96
N PRO A 19 -17.97 5.58 -5.96
CA PRO A 19 -17.76 5.22 -4.54
C PRO A 19 -18.96 4.59 -3.82
N LYS A 20 -20.10 4.40 -4.51
CA LYS A 20 -21.33 3.92 -3.89
C LYS A 20 -21.52 2.40 -3.90
N ASN A 21 -20.69 1.65 -4.64
CA ASN A 21 -20.88 0.19 -4.81
C ASN A 21 -19.59 -0.66 -4.76
N GLY A 22 -18.41 -0.09 -4.53
CA GLY A 22 -17.13 -0.81 -4.58
C GLY A 22 -16.94 -1.91 -3.53
N TYR A 23 -17.66 -1.84 -2.41
CA TYR A 23 -17.52 -2.78 -1.29
C TYR A 23 -18.06 -4.20 -1.57
N LYS A 24 -18.72 -4.44 -2.70
CA LYS A 24 -19.28 -5.77 -3.04
C LYS A 24 -18.38 -6.64 -3.92
N TYR A 25 -17.26 -6.13 -4.44
CA TYR A 25 -16.46 -6.87 -5.44
C TYR A 25 -14.93 -6.78 -5.28
N LEU A 26 -14.41 -6.09 -4.27
CA LEU A 26 -12.97 -5.79 -4.19
C LEU A 26 -12.18 -6.74 -3.27
N VAL A 27 -12.40 -8.04 -3.44
CA VAL A 27 -11.48 -9.06 -2.94
C VAL A 27 -11.15 -9.97 -4.12
N ASP A 28 -10.47 -9.42 -5.12
CA ASP A 28 -10.02 -10.21 -6.27
C ASP A 28 -8.63 -10.79 -5.96
N SER A 29 -8.48 -12.08 -6.24
CA SER A 29 -7.44 -13.02 -5.78
C SER A 29 -6.07 -12.80 -6.44
N ASN A 30 -5.70 -11.56 -6.74
CA ASN A 30 -4.42 -11.20 -7.36
C ASN A 30 -3.51 -10.34 -6.46
N LEU A 31 -3.96 -10.05 -5.23
CA LEU A 31 -3.17 -9.42 -4.16
C LEU A 31 -2.33 -10.44 -3.35
N ASP A 32 -2.55 -11.74 -3.59
CA ASP A 32 -2.17 -12.78 -2.64
C ASP A 32 -0.66 -13.10 -2.59
N TRP A 33 0.14 -12.80 -3.62
CA TRP A 33 1.53 -13.31 -3.70
C TRP A 33 2.64 -12.23 -3.78
N GLY A 34 2.38 -11.00 -3.35
CA GLY A 34 3.45 -10.02 -3.12
C GLY A 34 4.01 -9.32 -4.38
N GLN A 35 3.24 -9.28 -5.48
CA GLN A 35 3.61 -8.49 -6.66
C GLN A 35 3.75 -6.98 -6.32
N ASP A 36 2.86 -6.47 -5.48
CA ASP A 36 2.90 -5.06 -5.08
C ASP A 36 4.08 -4.75 -4.15
N LEU A 37 4.48 -5.70 -3.30
CA LEU A 37 5.68 -5.58 -2.48
C LEU A 37 6.97 -5.58 -3.34
N ASN A 38 6.98 -6.32 -4.44
CA ASN A 38 8.07 -6.26 -5.42
C ASN A 38 8.16 -4.88 -6.09
N ARG A 39 7.02 -4.30 -6.50
CA ARG A 39 6.97 -2.94 -7.07
C ARG A 39 7.42 -1.90 -6.06
N LEU A 40 6.93 -1.99 -4.83
CA LEU A 40 7.37 -1.14 -3.72
C LEU A 40 8.88 -1.28 -3.48
N GLY A 41 9.40 -2.49 -3.52
CA GLY A 41 10.84 -2.74 -3.43
C GLY A 41 11.65 -2.07 -4.54
N LEU A 42 11.16 -2.03 -5.78
CA LEU A 42 11.80 -1.28 -6.87
C LEU A 42 11.77 0.24 -6.62
N TYR A 43 10.60 0.77 -6.23
CA TYR A 43 10.45 2.18 -5.91
C TYR A 43 11.41 2.63 -4.79
N ILE A 44 11.51 1.83 -3.72
CA ILE A 44 12.44 2.05 -2.60
C ILE A 44 13.88 2.14 -3.09
N LYS A 45 14.27 1.24 -4.01
CA LYS A 45 15.62 1.19 -4.58
C LYS A 45 15.92 2.47 -5.36
N GLU A 46 15.02 2.82 -6.27
CA GLU A 46 15.18 3.95 -7.19
C GLU A 46 15.24 5.29 -6.44
N ASN A 47 14.51 5.39 -5.33
CA ASN A 47 14.46 6.58 -4.49
C ASN A 47 15.44 6.57 -3.31
N ASN A 48 16.31 5.56 -3.21
CA ASN A 48 17.30 5.41 -2.13
C ASN A 48 16.69 5.46 -0.70
N ILE A 49 15.48 4.94 -0.52
CA ILE A 49 14.80 4.90 0.77
C ILE A 49 15.51 3.89 1.69
N LYS A 50 15.99 4.34 2.85
CA LYS A 50 16.78 3.50 3.77
C LYS A 50 15.95 2.79 4.83
N GLU A 51 14.80 3.34 5.16
CA GLU A 51 13.86 2.78 6.12
C GLU A 51 12.43 3.06 5.67
N ILE A 52 11.56 2.06 5.76
CA ILE A 52 10.13 2.20 5.50
C ILE A 52 9.30 1.37 6.49
N LYS A 53 8.19 1.96 6.91
CA LYS A 53 7.13 1.28 7.68
C LYS A 53 6.10 0.71 6.73
N VAL A 54 5.66 -0.52 6.94
CA VAL A 54 4.75 -1.20 6.02
C VAL A 54 3.61 -1.85 6.78
N ASP A 55 2.38 -1.45 6.45
CA ASP A 55 1.14 -2.11 6.89
C ASP A 55 0.46 -2.72 5.65
N TYR A 56 0.67 -4.01 5.44
CA TYR A 56 0.33 -4.69 4.19
C TYR A 56 -0.78 -5.73 4.37
N PHE A 57 -1.87 -5.54 3.66
CA PHE A 57 -2.95 -6.52 3.54
C PHE A 57 -2.68 -7.47 2.35
N GLY A 58 -2.32 -8.71 2.63
CA GLY A 58 -2.12 -9.77 1.64
C GLY A 58 -1.28 -10.94 2.17
N GLY A 59 -1.02 -11.95 1.33
CA GLY A 59 -0.25 -13.15 1.72
C GLY A 59 1.27 -13.04 1.57
N GLY A 60 1.77 -11.93 1.02
CA GLY A 60 3.21 -11.67 0.90
C GLY A 60 3.86 -11.27 2.24
N VAL A 61 5.18 -11.37 2.30
CA VAL A 61 5.98 -10.98 3.48
C VAL A 61 6.77 -9.72 3.12
N PRO A 62 6.36 -8.53 3.60
CA PRO A 62 6.99 -7.26 3.21
C PRO A 62 8.51 -7.27 3.33
N GLU A 63 9.06 -7.78 4.44
CA GLU A 63 10.50 -7.83 4.63
C GLU A 63 11.21 -8.64 3.55
N VAL A 64 10.69 -9.81 3.17
CA VAL A 64 11.30 -10.68 2.16
C VAL A 64 11.14 -10.05 0.78
N ASN A 65 9.90 -9.75 0.38
CA ASN A 65 9.57 -9.32 -0.98
C ASN A 65 10.18 -7.95 -1.33
N ILE A 66 10.27 -7.02 -0.36
CA ILE A 66 10.90 -5.73 -0.59
C ILE A 66 12.42 -5.89 -0.69
N LYS A 67 13.04 -6.69 0.18
CA LYS A 67 14.50 -6.89 0.20
C LYS A 67 15.01 -7.65 -1.02
N ASP A 68 14.18 -8.43 -1.71
CA ASP A 68 14.51 -9.00 -3.02
C ASP A 68 14.93 -7.94 -4.05
N ARG A 69 14.40 -6.71 -3.93
CA ARG A 69 14.72 -5.57 -4.80
C ARG A 69 15.61 -4.52 -4.13
N SER A 70 15.43 -4.34 -2.82
CA SER A 70 16.08 -3.32 -1.99
C SER A 70 16.71 -3.92 -0.72
N PRO A 71 17.79 -4.70 -0.85
CA PRO A 71 18.33 -5.50 0.24
C PRO A 71 18.81 -4.67 1.44
N ASP A 72 19.27 -3.44 1.19
CA ASP A 72 19.80 -2.55 2.23
C ASP A 72 18.71 -1.74 2.97
N THR A 73 17.44 -1.91 2.61
CA THR A 73 16.33 -1.18 3.24
C THR A 73 15.91 -1.86 4.52
N ARG A 74 15.77 -1.06 5.59
CA ARG A 74 15.13 -1.48 6.82
C ARG A 74 13.60 -1.44 6.64
N VAL A 75 12.97 -2.61 6.67
CA VAL A 75 11.52 -2.76 6.60
C VAL A 75 11.00 -2.95 8.03
N ILE A 76 10.05 -2.12 8.44
CA ILE A 76 9.42 -2.16 9.76
C ILE A 76 7.95 -2.48 9.59
N GLU A 77 7.47 -3.54 10.23
CA GLU A 77 6.03 -3.81 10.32
C GLU A 77 5.34 -2.67 11.09
N TRP A 78 4.23 -2.19 10.57
CA TRP A 78 3.46 -1.12 11.18
C TRP A 78 1.98 -1.43 11.14
N HIS A 79 1.23 -0.82 12.05
CA HIS A 79 -0.22 -0.95 12.15
C HIS A 79 -0.82 0.38 12.57
N SER A 80 -2.05 0.66 12.15
CA SER A 80 -2.75 1.91 12.50
C SER A 80 -2.82 2.18 14.01
N ASN A 81 -2.97 1.15 14.84
CA ASN A 81 -3.10 1.27 16.29
C ASN A 81 -1.80 1.70 17.00
N TYR A 82 -0.65 1.68 16.33
CA TYR A 82 0.60 2.26 16.85
C TYR A 82 0.61 3.79 16.78
N GLY A 83 -0.38 4.39 16.10
CA GLY A 83 -0.54 5.83 15.98
C GLY A 83 0.25 6.45 14.83
N GLU A 84 0.42 7.76 14.92
CA GLU A 84 1.13 8.57 13.93
C GLU A 84 2.62 8.24 13.90
N THR A 85 3.23 8.44 12.74
CA THR A 85 4.65 8.18 12.56
C THR A 85 5.27 9.14 11.55
N ASN A 86 6.60 9.19 11.54
CA ASN A 86 7.37 10.02 10.63
C ASN A 86 8.16 9.15 9.65
N GLY A 87 8.63 9.78 8.56
CA GLY A 87 9.39 9.13 7.50
C GLY A 87 8.49 8.37 6.52
N TRP A 88 9.08 7.41 5.81
CA TRP A 88 8.35 6.64 4.80
C TRP A 88 7.42 5.60 5.44
N ILE A 89 6.18 5.57 4.95
CA ILE A 89 5.20 4.55 5.28
C ILE A 89 4.46 4.11 4.00
N ALA A 90 4.24 2.81 3.87
CA ALA A 90 3.36 2.22 2.86
C ALA A 90 2.22 1.50 3.58
N VAL A 91 0.98 1.82 3.20
CA VAL A 91 -0.24 1.23 3.80
C VAL A 91 -1.12 0.68 2.69
N SER A 92 -1.52 -0.59 2.79
CA SER A 92 -2.50 -1.16 1.87
C SER A 92 -3.83 -0.42 1.97
N ALA A 93 -4.47 -0.14 0.83
CA ALA A 93 -5.76 0.53 0.78
C ALA A 93 -6.82 -0.13 1.68
N THR A 94 -6.79 -1.47 1.80
CA THR A 94 -7.66 -2.22 2.71
C THR A 94 -7.46 -1.82 4.17
N PHE A 95 -6.23 -1.84 4.68
CA PHE A 95 -5.95 -1.46 6.07
C PHE A 95 -6.12 0.04 6.32
N LEU A 96 -5.86 0.88 5.33
CA LEU A 96 -6.24 2.29 5.36
C LEU A 96 -7.75 2.45 5.61
N GLN A 97 -8.61 1.78 4.83
CA GLN A 97 -10.07 1.85 4.98
C GLN A 97 -10.56 1.20 6.29
N MET A 98 -10.02 0.03 6.64
CA MET A 98 -10.40 -0.69 7.87
C MET A 98 -10.07 0.13 9.12
N SER A 99 -8.90 0.76 9.18
CA SER A 99 -8.52 1.59 10.31
C SER A 99 -9.53 2.72 10.56
N LYS A 100 -10.03 3.35 9.49
CA LYS A 100 -11.03 4.43 9.59
C LYS A 100 -12.41 3.92 10.02
N TYR A 101 -12.77 2.71 9.61
CA TYR A 101 -14.08 2.15 9.93
C TYR A 101 -14.15 1.55 11.34
N PHE A 102 -13.11 0.81 11.76
CA PHE A 102 -13.08 0.09 13.03
C PHE A 102 -12.41 0.90 14.14
N GLY A 103 -11.35 1.65 13.85
CA GLY A 103 -10.59 2.39 14.86
C GLY A 103 -11.45 3.31 15.74
N PRO A 104 -12.35 4.15 15.19
CA PRO A 104 -13.23 5.00 16.00
C PRO A 104 -14.20 4.23 16.89
N LYS A 105 -14.61 3.01 16.49
CA LYS A 105 -15.50 2.16 17.28
C LYS A 105 -14.79 1.50 18.46
N GLU A 106 -13.50 1.27 18.30
CA GLU A 106 -12.65 0.61 19.29
C GLU A 106 -11.82 1.60 20.12
N GLY A 107 -11.95 2.91 19.84
CA GLY A 107 -11.13 3.94 20.48
C GLY A 107 -9.64 3.85 20.10
N MET A 108 -9.33 3.27 18.94
CA MET A 108 -7.96 3.10 18.46
C MET A 108 -7.57 4.20 17.46
N PRO A 109 -6.27 4.55 17.38
CA PRO A 109 -5.75 5.43 16.33
C PRO A 109 -6.05 4.90 14.92
N THR A 110 -6.10 5.79 13.95
CA THR A 110 -6.40 5.48 12.54
C THR A 110 -5.39 6.12 11.62
N TYR A 111 -5.40 5.77 10.35
CA TYR A 111 -4.60 6.44 9.33
C TYR A 111 -5.19 7.75 8.79
N SER A 112 -6.22 8.33 9.44
CA SER A 112 -6.85 9.56 8.93
C SER A 112 -5.86 10.74 8.80
N TRP A 113 -4.84 10.78 9.66
CA TRP A 113 -3.77 11.77 9.63
C TRP A 113 -2.93 11.77 8.33
N LEU A 114 -2.95 10.67 7.55
CA LEU A 114 -2.30 10.62 6.24
C LEU A 114 -3.06 11.45 5.20
N GLU A 115 -4.37 11.64 5.33
CA GLU A 115 -5.15 12.43 4.37
C GLU A 115 -5.15 13.92 4.68
N ASP A 116 -5.04 14.26 5.96
CA ASP A 116 -4.95 15.63 6.41
C ASP A 116 -3.62 16.30 6.03
N ASN A 117 -2.57 15.49 5.80
CA ASN A 117 -1.20 15.97 5.62
C ASN A 117 -0.50 15.49 4.34
N TYR A 118 -1.05 14.52 3.60
CA TYR A 118 -0.37 13.88 2.47
C TYR A 118 -1.26 13.74 1.24
N LYS A 119 -0.72 14.14 0.08
CA LYS A 119 -1.21 13.70 -1.23
C LYS A 119 -0.32 12.52 -1.66
N PRO A 120 -0.86 11.33 -1.99
CA PRO A 120 -0.03 10.24 -2.49
C PRO A 120 0.63 10.67 -3.81
N GLU A 121 1.96 10.54 -3.88
CA GLU A 121 2.68 10.68 -5.15
C GLU A 121 2.48 9.41 -5.99
N ALA A 122 2.16 9.62 -7.26
CA ALA A 122 1.79 8.61 -8.24
C ALA A 122 3.00 8.04 -8.99
#